data_AF-A0A975P871-F1
#
_entry.id   AF-A0A975P871-F1
#
_cell.length_a   1.000
_cell.length_b   1.000
_cell.length_c   1.000
_cell.angle_alpha   90.00
_cell.angle_beta   90.00
_cell.angle_gamma   90.00
#
_symmetry.space_group_name_H-M   'P 1'
#
loop_
_entity.id
_entity.type
_entity.pdbx_description
1 polymer ?
#
loop_
_entity_poly.entity_id
_entity_poly.type
_entity_poly.pdbx_seq_one_letter_code
_entity_poly.pdbx_strand_id
1 'polypeptide(L)'
;MAGDVVPFELGRMILGAAPPLFLAEILLRVVVIYLFTLLLLRWIGGRSVAQMSIVEFLLVVALGSAVGDGMFYPDVPLLHALLVVFVVVCLSKGLDHLTLRFRRAKRALDGEPVQVVREGALVVAGLKARDMGPPELAAFLRLQGVRNLAEVRAAYLEPMGQLSVFCHKGAVAEHGLRIEPPPEILPLRPARPDAPICCAYCGRLAPQPAPRCSACGRYDWVEAEASPGAG
;
A
#
# COMPACT_ATOMS: atom_id res chain seq x y z
N MET A 1 -23.14 0.51 -47.46
CA MET A 1 -24.50 1.04 -47.18
C MET A 1 -24.63 1.15 -45.68
N ALA A 2 -24.29 2.32 -45.12
CA ALA A 2 -24.55 2.61 -43.71
C ALA A 2 -26.05 2.83 -43.58
N GLY A 3 -26.75 1.89 -42.95
CA GLY A 3 -28.18 2.04 -42.68
C GLY A 3 -28.41 3.25 -41.75
N ASP A 4 -29.47 3.99 -42.03
CA ASP A 4 -29.89 5.15 -41.23
C ASP A 4 -29.90 4.77 -39.74
N VAL A 5 -29.10 5.48 -38.95
CA VAL A 5 -29.11 5.33 -37.49
C VAL A 5 -30.37 6.04 -37.01
N VAL A 6 -31.48 5.31 -36.94
CA VAL A 6 -32.71 5.80 -36.33
C VAL A 6 -32.47 5.94 -34.82
N PRO A 7 -32.49 7.17 -34.27
CA PRO A 7 -32.27 7.36 -32.84
C PRO A 7 -33.46 6.78 -32.06
N PHE A 8 -33.18 6.12 -30.93
CA PHE A 8 -34.16 5.56 -29.98
C PHE A 8 -34.98 4.34 -30.44
N GLU A 9 -34.45 3.48 -31.32
CA GLU A 9 -35.04 2.15 -31.56
C GLU A 9 -34.77 1.19 -30.38
N LEU A 10 -35.66 1.19 -29.38
CA LEU A 10 -35.52 0.37 -28.16
C LEU A 10 -35.31 -1.12 -28.47
N GLY A 11 -35.93 -1.67 -29.52
CA GLY A 11 -35.76 -3.08 -29.91
C GLY A 11 -34.33 -3.41 -30.31
N ARG A 12 -33.73 -2.61 -31.21
CA ARG A 12 -32.33 -2.72 -31.60
C ARG A 12 -31.38 -2.40 -30.44
N MET A 13 -31.76 -1.46 -29.58
CA MET A 13 -30.97 -1.04 -28.43
C MET A 13 -30.93 -2.09 -27.31
N ILE A 14 -32.03 -2.81 -27.07
CA ILE A 14 -32.16 -3.78 -25.98
C ILE A 14 -31.80 -5.19 -26.43
N LEU A 15 -32.29 -5.64 -27.59
CA LEU A 15 -32.11 -7.01 -28.08
C LEU A 15 -30.99 -7.13 -29.12
N GLY A 16 -30.50 -6.00 -29.65
CA GLY A 16 -29.55 -6.02 -30.75
C GLY A 16 -30.18 -6.52 -32.05
N ALA A 17 -29.32 -6.72 -33.07
CA ALA A 17 -29.68 -7.38 -34.32
C ALA A 17 -29.37 -8.89 -34.31
N ALA A 18 -28.89 -9.42 -33.18
CA ALA A 18 -28.43 -10.79 -33.08
C ALA A 18 -29.59 -11.78 -32.92
N PRO A 19 -29.45 -13.04 -33.40
CA PRO A 19 -30.47 -14.06 -33.20
C PRO A 19 -30.74 -14.31 -31.71
N PRO A 20 -31.98 -14.56 -31.26
CA PRO A 20 -32.27 -14.83 -29.85
C PRO A 20 -31.54 -16.06 -29.30
N LEU A 21 -31.15 -17.00 -30.16
CA LEU A 21 -30.30 -18.14 -29.81
C LEU A 21 -28.91 -17.72 -29.31
N PHE A 22 -28.41 -16.57 -29.76
CA PHE A 22 -27.15 -16.01 -29.29
C PHE A 22 -27.21 -15.60 -27.82
N LEU A 23 -28.37 -15.17 -27.31
CA LEU A 23 -28.55 -14.89 -25.88
C LEU A 23 -28.41 -16.17 -25.04
N ALA A 24 -28.90 -17.30 -25.54
CA ALA A 24 -28.71 -18.60 -24.89
C ALA A 24 -27.25 -19.06 -24.93
N GLU A 25 -26.53 -18.79 -26.02
CA GLU A 25 -25.09 -19.03 -26.12
C GLU A 25 -24.30 -18.19 -25.11
N ILE A 26 -24.59 -16.88 -24.99
CA ILE A 26 -24.00 -16.00 -23.98
C ILE A 26 -24.28 -16.56 -22.59
N LEU A 27 -25.52 -16.94 -22.28
CA LEU A 27 -25.88 -17.50 -20.97
C LEU A 27 -25.03 -18.73 -20.64
N LEU A 28 -24.88 -19.65 -21.60
CA LEU A 28 -24.05 -20.84 -21.43
C LEU A 28 -22.57 -20.47 -21.20
N ARG A 29 -22.01 -19.58 -22.03
CA ARG A 29 -20.61 -19.11 -21.91
C ARG A 29 -20.36 -18.47 -20.55
N VAL A 30 -21.26 -17.59 -20.09
CA VAL A 30 -21.19 -16.93 -18.78
C VAL A 30 -21.20 -17.97 -17.66
N VAL A 31 -22.13 -18.92 -17.68
CA VAL A 31 -22.22 -19.96 -16.64
C VAL A 31 -20.96 -20.82 -16.60
N VAL A 32 -20.46 -21.27 -17.75
CA VAL A 32 -19.26 -22.12 -17.83
C VAL A 32 -18.04 -21.37 -17.30
N ILE A 33 -17.79 -20.16 -17.78
CA ILE A 33 -16.64 -19.35 -17.36
C ILE A 33 -16.75 -18.98 -15.88
N TYR A 34 -17.94 -18.62 -15.40
CA TYR A 34 -18.17 -18.29 -14.00
C TYR A 34 -17.85 -19.48 -13.09
N LEU A 35 -18.42 -20.66 -13.37
CA LEU A 35 -18.17 -21.87 -12.57
C LEU A 35 -16.70 -22.28 -12.60
N PHE A 36 -16.06 -22.19 -13.78
CA PHE A 36 -14.63 -22.50 -13.92
C PHE A 36 -13.75 -21.53 -13.11
N THR A 37 -14.02 -20.22 -13.21
CA THR A 37 -13.29 -19.18 -12.48
C THR A 37 -13.51 -19.31 -10.98
N LEU A 38 -14.74 -19.63 -10.55
CA LEU A 38 -15.07 -19.88 -9.15
C LEU A 38 -14.30 -21.09 -8.59
N LEU A 39 -14.20 -22.17 -9.36
CA LEU A 39 -13.42 -23.35 -8.99
C LEU A 39 -11.92 -23.00 -8.82
N LEU A 40 -11.36 -22.22 -9.74
CA LEU A 40 -9.97 -21.78 -9.68
C LEU A 40 -9.72 -20.82 -8.51
N LEU A 41 -10.61 -19.87 -8.25
CA LEU A 41 -10.53 -18.98 -7.08
C LEU A 41 -10.56 -19.78 -5.77
N ARG A 42 -11.44 -20.78 -5.69
CA ARG A 42 -11.50 -21.67 -4.53
C ARG A 42 -10.23 -22.51 -4.35
N TRP A 43 -9.51 -22.81 -5.44
CA TRP A 43 -8.20 -23.47 -5.40
C TRP A 43 -7.04 -22.53 -5.01
N ILE A 44 -7.12 -21.24 -5.31
CA ILE A 44 -6.14 -20.23 -4.87
C ILE A 44 -6.19 -20.07 -3.33
N GLY A 45 -7.37 -20.18 -2.72
CA GLY A 45 -7.55 -20.05 -1.27
C GLY A 45 -7.85 -18.62 -0.80
N GLY A 46 -8.14 -18.45 0.50
CA GLY A 46 -8.69 -17.22 1.09
C GLY A 46 -7.69 -16.09 1.35
N ARG A 47 -6.96 -15.62 0.32
CA ARG A 47 -6.27 -14.33 0.40
C ARG A 47 -7.29 -13.21 0.23
N SER A 48 -7.30 -12.27 1.18
CA SER A 48 -8.14 -11.08 1.08
C SER A 48 -7.60 -10.16 -0.02
N VAL A 49 -8.48 -9.41 -0.70
CA VAL A 49 -8.10 -8.37 -1.68
C VAL A 49 -7.11 -7.36 -1.06
N ALA A 50 -7.22 -7.11 0.25
CA ALA A 50 -6.32 -6.21 0.99
C ALA A 50 -4.87 -6.73 1.13
N GLN A 51 -4.62 -8.01 0.84
CA GLN A 51 -3.29 -8.63 0.90
C GLN A 51 -2.67 -8.84 -0.48
N MET A 52 -3.40 -8.52 -1.56
CA MET A 52 -2.90 -8.64 -2.92
C MET A 52 -1.91 -7.51 -3.22
N SER A 53 -0.80 -7.83 -3.86
CA SER A 53 0.11 -6.82 -4.40
C SER A 53 -0.60 -5.96 -5.47
N ILE A 54 -0.11 -4.74 -5.68
CA ILE A 54 -0.64 -3.85 -6.74
C ILE A 54 -0.56 -4.52 -8.12
N VAL A 55 0.50 -5.28 -8.38
CA VAL A 55 0.69 -5.99 -9.64
C VAL A 55 -0.35 -7.11 -9.82
N GLU A 56 -0.60 -7.90 -8.77
CA GLU A 56 -1.64 -8.94 -8.80
C GLU A 56 -3.03 -8.34 -9.00
N PHE A 57 -3.33 -7.21 -8.33
CA PHE A 57 -4.58 -6.51 -8.51
C PHE A 57 -4.77 -6.05 -9.97
N LEU A 58 -3.75 -5.43 -10.57
CA LEU A 58 -3.79 -5.02 -11.98
C LEU A 58 -3.99 -6.21 -12.94
N LEU A 59 -3.34 -7.35 -12.65
CA LEU A 59 -3.51 -8.57 -13.44
C LEU A 59 -4.94 -9.12 -13.36
N VAL A 60 -5.57 -9.11 -12.18
CA VAL A 60 -6.96 -9.55 -12.02
C VAL A 60 -7.93 -8.64 -12.78
N VAL A 61 -7.73 -7.32 -12.74
CA VAL A 61 -8.54 -6.37 -13.52
C VAL A 61 -8.38 -6.60 -15.02
N ALA A 62 -7.14 -6.76 -15.50
CA ALA A 62 -6.87 -7.07 -16.90
C ALA A 62 -7.51 -8.40 -17.33
N LEU A 63 -7.43 -9.42 -16.47
CA LEU A 63 -8.07 -10.71 -16.72
C LEU A 63 -9.59 -10.58 -16.82
N GLY A 64 -10.22 -9.73 -16.02
CA GLY A 64 -11.65 -9.44 -16.09
C GLY A 64 -12.09 -8.98 -17.49
N SER A 65 -11.28 -8.15 -18.16
CA SER A 65 -11.53 -7.74 -19.55
C SER A 65 -11.44 -8.91 -20.52
N ALA A 66 -10.35 -9.69 -20.47
CA ALA A 66 -10.14 -10.82 -21.39
C ALA A 66 -11.22 -11.92 -21.22
N VAL A 67 -11.68 -12.11 -19.98
CA VAL A 67 -12.77 -13.04 -19.66
C VAL A 67 -14.10 -12.51 -20.19
N GLY A 68 -14.36 -11.21 -20.03
CA GLY A 68 -15.53 -10.55 -20.59
C GLY A 68 -15.62 -10.75 -22.11
N ASP A 69 -14.50 -10.63 -22.82
CA ASP A 69 -14.47 -10.83 -24.26
C ASP A 69 -14.95 -12.25 -24.65
N GLY A 70 -14.54 -13.28 -23.92
CA GLY A 70 -14.98 -14.66 -24.15
C GLY A 70 -16.46 -14.94 -23.81
N MET A 71 -17.05 -14.11 -22.94
CA MET A 71 -18.47 -14.17 -22.58
C MET A 71 -19.36 -13.48 -23.63
N PHE A 72 -18.91 -12.35 -24.17
CA PHE A 72 -19.73 -11.49 -25.03
C PHE A 72 -19.51 -11.69 -26.53
N TYR A 73 -18.29 -12.00 -26.98
CA TYR A 73 -17.99 -12.08 -28.41
C TYR A 73 -18.05 -13.53 -28.91
N PRO A 74 -18.90 -13.83 -29.91
CA PRO A 74 -19.01 -15.18 -30.46
C PRO A 74 -17.71 -15.64 -31.12
N ASP A 75 -16.98 -14.69 -31.72
CA ASP A 75 -15.73 -14.91 -32.46
C ASP A 75 -14.56 -15.31 -31.55
N VAL A 76 -14.70 -15.08 -30.23
CA VAL A 76 -13.72 -15.52 -29.24
C VAL A 76 -14.09 -16.94 -28.80
N PRO A 77 -13.30 -17.97 -29.10
CA PRO A 77 -13.67 -19.32 -28.73
C PRO A 77 -13.54 -19.51 -27.21
N LEU A 78 -14.54 -20.13 -26.59
CA LEU A 78 -14.64 -20.33 -25.14
C LEU A 78 -13.37 -20.92 -24.53
N LEU A 79 -12.73 -21.87 -25.22
CA LEU A 79 -11.49 -22.51 -24.78
C LEU A 79 -10.34 -21.51 -24.58
N HIS A 80 -10.25 -20.45 -25.40
CA HIS A 80 -9.21 -19.42 -25.25
C HIS A 80 -9.40 -18.66 -23.94
N ALA A 81 -10.63 -18.26 -23.62
CA ALA A 81 -10.94 -17.58 -22.36
C ALA A 81 -10.61 -18.48 -21.16
N LEU A 82 -11.03 -19.75 -21.19
CA LEU A 82 -10.72 -20.71 -20.12
C LEU A 82 -9.21 -20.94 -19.96
N LEU A 83 -8.47 -21.07 -21.08
CA LEU A 83 -7.02 -21.25 -21.06
C LEU A 83 -6.31 -20.03 -20.47
N VAL A 84 -6.71 -18.82 -20.84
CA VAL A 84 -6.14 -17.58 -20.30
C VAL A 84 -6.32 -17.51 -18.78
N VAL A 85 -7.53 -17.75 -18.27
CA VAL A 85 -7.78 -17.78 -16.82
C VAL A 85 -6.94 -18.85 -16.13
N PHE A 86 -6.91 -20.06 -16.69
CA PHE A 86 -6.15 -21.16 -16.12
C PHE A 86 -4.65 -20.85 -16.03
N VAL A 87 -4.05 -20.36 -17.11
CA VAL A 87 -2.62 -20.02 -17.17
C VAL A 87 -2.30 -18.90 -16.19
N VAL A 88 -3.10 -17.83 -16.13
CA VAL A 88 -2.87 -16.73 -15.18
C VAL A 88 -2.93 -17.23 -13.74
N VAL A 89 -3.92 -18.04 -13.39
CA VAL A 89 -4.02 -18.63 -12.04
C VAL A 89 -2.82 -19.53 -11.73
N CYS A 90 -2.39 -20.36 -12.67
CA CYS A 90 -1.21 -21.21 -12.51
C CYS A 90 0.08 -20.38 -12.33
N LEU A 91 0.24 -19.29 -13.08
CA LEU A 91 1.38 -18.38 -12.95
C LEU A 91 1.38 -17.68 -11.58
N SER A 92 0.23 -17.15 -11.13
CA SER A 92 0.12 -16.53 -9.80
C SER A 92 0.45 -17.53 -8.69
N LYS A 93 -0.10 -18.75 -8.74
CA LYS A 93 0.23 -19.81 -7.77
C LYS A 93 1.69 -20.23 -7.84
N GLY A 94 2.29 -20.24 -9.04
CA GLY A 94 3.70 -20.50 -9.25
C GLY A 94 4.58 -19.42 -8.63
N LEU A 95 4.21 -18.15 -8.81
CA LEU A 95 4.88 -17.01 -8.17
C LEU A 95 4.81 -17.10 -6.65
N ASP A 96 3.65 -17.44 -6.08
CA ASP A 96 3.49 -17.67 -4.65
C ASP A 96 4.40 -18.78 -4.12
N HIS A 97 4.49 -19.89 -4.84
CA HIS A 97 5.39 -20.97 -4.46
C HIS A 97 6.86 -20.55 -4.57
N LEU A 98 7.19 -19.77 -5.59
CA LEU A 98 8.54 -19.24 -5.81
C LEU A 98 8.96 -18.26 -4.70
N THR A 99 8.07 -17.35 -4.28
CA THR A 99 8.34 -16.41 -3.18
C THR A 99 8.48 -17.14 -1.85
N LEU A 100 7.71 -18.21 -1.62
CA LEU A 100 7.86 -19.06 -0.44
C LEU A 100 9.20 -19.81 -0.42
N ARG A 101 9.67 -20.29 -1.58
CA ARG A 101 10.92 -21.07 -1.68
C ARG A 101 12.17 -20.19 -1.68
N PHE A 102 12.12 -19.03 -2.32
CA PHE A 102 13.29 -18.18 -2.56
C PHE A 102 13.14 -16.81 -1.90
N ARG A 103 13.93 -16.56 -0.85
CA ARG A 103 13.99 -15.25 -0.18
C ARG A 103 14.28 -14.10 -1.15
N ARG A 104 15.12 -14.31 -2.17
CA ARG A 104 15.41 -13.27 -3.18
C ARG A 104 14.17 -12.91 -4.02
N ALA A 105 13.37 -13.90 -4.41
CA ALA A 105 12.12 -13.67 -5.14
C ALA A 105 11.11 -12.92 -4.25
N LYS A 106 10.99 -13.34 -2.98
CA LYS A 106 10.19 -12.62 -1.98
C LYS A 106 10.60 -11.16 -1.83
N ARG A 107 11.90 -10.87 -1.68
CA ARG A 107 12.40 -9.49 -1.57
C ARG A 107 12.12 -8.65 -2.81
N ALA A 108 12.22 -9.25 -4.00
CA ALA A 108 12.03 -8.55 -5.26
C ALA A 108 10.55 -8.26 -5.54
N LEU A 109 9.65 -9.18 -5.17
CA LEU A 109 8.22 -9.09 -5.45
C LEU A 109 7.43 -8.43 -4.31
N ASP A 110 7.64 -8.91 -3.08
CA ASP A 110 6.90 -8.44 -1.90
C ASP A 110 7.62 -7.28 -1.20
N GLY A 111 8.91 -7.06 -1.44
CA GLY A 111 9.74 -6.11 -0.69
C GLY A 111 10.10 -6.60 0.72
N GLU A 112 10.84 -5.76 1.46
CA GLU A 112 11.13 -5.99 2.89
C GLU A 112 10.68 -4.79 3.73
N PRO A 113 10.14 -5.02 4.94
CA PRO A 113 9.85 -3.93 5.86
C PRO A 113 11.15 -3.19 6.21
N VAL A 114 11.08 -1.85 6.24
CA VAL A 114 12.22 -1.00 6.57
C VAL A 114 11.92 -0.29 7.88
N GLN A 115 12.85 -0.38 8.85
CA GLN A 115 12.72 0.37 10.08
C GLN A 115 12.94 1.85 9.81
N VAL A 116 11.95 2.68 10.13
CA VAL A 116 11.95 4.13 9.90
C VAL A 116 12.01 4.95 11.19
N VAL A 117 11.61 4.36 12.33
CA VAL A 117 11.80 4.95 13.67
C VAL A 117 12.42 3.92 14.59
N ARG A 118 13.37 4.37 15.42
CA ARG A 118 14.04 3.59 16.46
C ARG A 118 14.24 4.47 17.70
N GLU A 119 13.67 4.06 18.82
CA GLU A 119 13.83 4.69 20.15
C GLU A 119 13.67 6.22 20.09
N GLY A 120 12.52 6.66 19.59
CA GLY A 120 12.16 8.07 19.48
C GLY A 120 12.98 8.90 18.47
N ALA A 121 13.73 8.26 17.57
CA ALA A 121 14.47 8.95 16.52
C ALA A 121 14.26 8.31 15.14
N LEU A 122 14.27 9.16 14.11
CA LEU A 122 14.11 8.75 12.73
C LEU A 122 15.37 8.03 12.22
N VAL A 123 15.17 6.91 11.54
CA VAL A 123 16.24 6.15 10.89
C VAL A 123 16.40 6.66 9.46
N VAL A 124 17.29 7.66 9.29
CA VAL A 124 17.48 8.37 8.01
C VAL A 124 17.80 7.45 6.85
N ALA A 125 18.60 6.40 7.07
CA ALA A 125 18.90 5.40 6.05
C ALA A 125 17.64 4.65 5.58
N GLY A 126 16.72 4.35 6.50
CA GLY A 126 15.47 3.68 6.19
C GLY A 126 14.51 4.57 5.39
N LEU A 127 14.43 5.84 5.74
CA LEU A 127 13.66 6.84 4.99
C LEU A 127 14.18 7.01 3.56
N LYS A 128 15.51 7.12 3.39
CA LYS A 128 16.13 7.20 2.06
C LYS A 128 15.90 5.95 1.20
N ALA A 129 15.89 4.76 1.80
CA ALA A 129 15.65 3.52 1.08
C ALA A 129 14.23 3.41 0.48
N ARG A 130 13.30 4.25 0.95
CA ARG A 130 11.90 4.25 0.53
C ARG A 130 11.44 5.61 -0.01
N ASP A 131 12.37 6.50 -0.32
CA ASP A 131 12.14 7.86 -0.82
C ASP A 131 11.10 8.65 0.01
N MET A 132 11.07 8.41 1.33
CA MET A 132 10.09 8.99 2.25
C MET A 132 10.69 10.16 3.03
N GLY A 133 9.99 11.28 3.08
CA GLY A 133 10.39 12.46 3.84
C GLY A 133 9.99 12.39 5.33
N PRO A 134 10.70 13.08 6.24
CA PRO A 134 10.25 13.21 7.64
C PRO A 134 8.85 13.82 7.81
N PRO A 135 8.41 14.84 7.05
CA PRO A 135 7.05 15.37 7.16
C PRO A 135 5.97 14.34 6.80
N GLU A 136 6.25 13.50 5.80
CA GLU A 136 5.36 12.43 5.36
C GLU A 136 5.23 11.35 6.46
N LEU A 137 6.36 10.90 7.02
CA LEU A 137 6.33 9.96 8.14
C LEU A 137 5.63 10.56 9.37
N ALA A 138 5.85 11.84 9.66
CA ALA A 138 5.14 12.53 10.74
C ALA A 138 3.61 12.54 10.51
N ALA A 139 3.16 12.67 9.27
CA ALA A 139 1.75 12.54 8.93
C ALA A 139 1.21 11.12 9.19
N PHE A 140 1.94 10.07 8.77
CA PHE A 140 1.56 8.69 9.08
C PHE A 140 1.50 8.43 10.60
N LEU A 141 2.48 8.94 11.36
CA LEU A 141 2.49 8.83 12.81
C LEU A 141 1.28 9.53 13.46
N ARG A 142 0.92 10.73 13.00
CA ARG A 142 -0.31 11.42 13.45
C ARG A 142 -1.57 10.62 13.16
N LEU A 143 -1.67 9.99 11.99
CA LEU A 143 -2.81 9.13 11.65
C LEU A 143 -2.93 7.91 12.59
N GLN A 144 -1.82 7.49 13.21
CA GLN A 144 -1.80 6.46 14.25
C GLN A 144 -1.99 7.03 15.67
N GLY A 145 -2.27 8.33 15.81
CA GLY A 145 -2.47 9.01 17.10
C GLY A 145 -1.19 9.34 17.86
N VAL A 146 -0.02 9.27 17.22
CA VAL A 146 1.26 9.63 17.85
C VAL A 146 1.41 11.15 17.87
N ARG A 147 1.71 11.70 19.04
CA ARG A 147 1.78 13.16 19.26
C ARG A 147 3.21 13.66 19.43
N ASN A 148 4.08 12.81 19.99
CA ASN A 148 5.50 13.05 20.12
C ASN A 148 6.30 11.84 19.65
N LEU A 149 7.41 12.08 18.96
CA LEU A 149 8.27 11.00 18.45
C LEU A 149 8.83 10.14 19.58
N ALA A 150 9.04 10.70 20.78
CA ALA A 150 9.47 9.97 21.98
C ALA A 150 8.54 8.83 22.40
N GLU A 151 7.26 8.87 22.00
CA GLU A 151 6.30 7.79 22.27
C GLU A 151 6.64 6.51 21.51
N VAL A 152 7.35 6.63 20.38
CA VAL A 152 7.58 5.55 19.41
C VAL A 152 8.89 4.82 19.71
N ARG A 153 8.76 3.56 20.17
CA ARG A 153 9.89 2.65 20.34
C ARG A 153 10.43 2.16 18.99
N ALA A 154 9.53 1.76 18.10
CA ALA A 154 9.88 1.31 16.76
C ALA A 154 8.73 1.58 15.79
N ALA A 155 9.07 1.98 14.56
CA ALA A 155 8.14 1.98 13.45
C ALA A 155 8.77 1.37 12.21
N TYR A 156 7.97 0.60 11.46
CA TYR A 156 8.36 -0.09 10.24
C TYR A 156 7.46 0.33 9.10
N LEU A 157 8.07 0.72 7.99
CA LEU A 157 7.37 0.93 6.73
C LEU A 157 7.27 -0.41 6.01
N GLU A 158 6.05 -0.93 5.93
CA GLU A 158 5.75 -2.16 5.22
C GLU A 158 5.82 -1.94 3.71
N PRO A 159 6.09 -2.98 2.90
CA PRO A 159 6.21 -2.82 1.46
C PRO A 159 4.96 -2.27 0.76
N MET A 160 3.78 -2.51 1.34
CA MET A 160 2.50 -1.99 0.86
C MET A 160 2.26 -0.51 1.23
N GLY A 161 3.27 0.17 1.80
CA GLY A 161 3.19 1.57 2.23
C GLY A 161 2.48 1.78 3.58
N GLN A 162 2.10 0.71 4.26
CA GLN A 162 1.51 0.78 5.59
C GLN A 162 2.59 1.00 6.66
N LEU A 163 2.24 1.73 7.72
CA LEU A 163 3.15 1.97 8.84
C LEU A 163 2.75 1.11 10.04
N SER A 164 3.64 0.20 10.44
CA SER A 164 3.52 -0.55 11.69
C SER A 164 4.18 0.25 12.82
N VAL A 165 3.42 0.69 13.82
CA VAL A 165 3.92 1.54 14.92
C VAL A 165 3.85 0.81 16.26
N PHE A 166 4.96 0.83 17.00
CA PHE A 166 5.06 0.26 18.34
C PHE A 166 5.51 1.33 19.32
N CYS A 167 4.60 1.73 20.22
CA CYS A 167 4.90 2.69 21.28
C CYS A 167 5.46 2.01 22.54
N HIS A 168 6.09 2.80 23.42
CA HIS A 168 6.52 2.32 24.73
C HIS A 168 5.29 1.94 25.59
N LYS A 169 5.36 0.77 26.26
CA LYS A 169 4.35 0.31 27.24
C LYS A 169 4.82 0.68 28.65
N GLY A 170 4.83 1.96 29.01
CA GLY A 170 5.33 2.42 30.31
C GLY A 170 5.97 3.80 30.22
N ALA A 171 6.94 4.10 31.10
CA ALA A 171 7.67 5.37 31.11
C ALA A 171 8.22 5.69 29.71
N VAL A 172 7.62 6.70 29.08
CA VAL A 172 8.03 7.20 27.78
C VAL A 172 9.29 8.05 27.98
N ALA A 173 10.15 8.14 26.97
CA ALA A 173 11.20 9.16 27.01
C ALA A 173 10.54 10.53 27.22
N GLU A 174 10.98 11.24 28.25
CA GLU A 174 10.29 12.45 28.71
C GLU A 174 10.21 13.51 27.62
N HIS A 175 11.19 13.58 26.70
CA HIS A 175 11.33 14.63 25.72
C HIS A 175 11.61 14.08 24.31
N GLY A 176 11.04 14.72 23.29
CA GLY A 176 11.24 14.33 21.89
C GLY A 176 10.73 15.39 20.90
N LEU A 177 10.78 15.03 19.61
CA LEU A 177 10.28 15.89 18.55
C LEU A 177 8.75 15.86 18.53
N ARG A 178 8.11 17.03 18.60
CA ARG A 178 6.66 17.16 18.47
C ARG A 178 6.18 16.76 17.07
N ILE A 179 5.14 15.93 17.03
CA ILE A 179 4.50 15.42 15.80
C ILE A 179 3.11 16.05 15.61
N GLU A 180 2.38 16.29 16.70
CA GLU A 180 1.08 16.97 16.74
C GLU A 180 1.18 18.28 17.55
N PRO A 181 0.69 19.43 17.04
CA PRO A 181 0.24 19.67 15.66
C PRO A 181 1.41 19.69 14.65
N PRO A 182 1.15 19.68 13.33
CA PRO A 182 2.21 19.84 12.33
C PRO A 182 2.95 21.20 12.45
N PRO A 183 4.26 21.26 12.12
CA PRO A 183 5.05 22.49 12.13
C PRO A 183 4.47 23.63 11.28
N GLU A 184 3.73 23.29 10.23
CA GLU A 184 3.06 24.24 9.33
C GLU A 184 1.92 25.00 10.02
N ILE A 185 1.26 24.38 11.00
CA ILE A 185 0.20 25.02 11.80
C ILE A 185 0.80 25.72 13.02
N LEU A 186 1.74 25.06 13.69
CA LEU A 186 2.43 25.61 14.85
C LEU A 186 3.93 25.38 14.68
N PRO A 187 4.74 26.43 14.44
CA PRO A 187 6.19 26.29 14.30
C PRO A 187 6.84 25.61 15.51
N LEU A 188 7.90 24.84 15.26
CA LEU A 188 8.69 24.22 16.33
C LEU A 188 9.39 25.29 17.16
N ARG A 189 9.47 25.06 18.48
CA ARG A 189 10.12 25.99 19.40
C ARG A 189 11.64 25.99 19.16
N PRO A 190 12.27 27.17 19.06
CA PRO A 190 13.72 27.26 18.91
C PRO A 190 14.43 26.68 20.13
N ALA A 191 15.65 26.15 19.94
CA ALA A 191 16.47 25.64 21.02
C ALA A 191 16.76 26.73 22.08
N ARG A 192 16.53 26.42 23.35
CA ARG A 192 16.85 27.29 24.50
C ARG A 192 18.01 26.70 25.30
N PRO A 193 18.88 27.52 25.93
CA PRO A 193 20.06 27.01 26.65
C PRO A 193 19.74 26.00 27.76
N ASP A 194 18.60 26.18 28.44
CA ASP A 194 18.26 25.43 29.66
C ASP A 194 17.29 24.26 29.41
N ALA A 195 16.99 23.94 28.15
CA ALA A 195 16.03 22.91 27.77
C ALA A 195 16.71 21.76 26.99
N PRO A 196 16.20 20.52 27.08
CA PRO A 196 16.66 19.46 26.20
C PRO A 196 16.37 19.83 24.74
N ILE A 197 17.29 19.47 23.83
CA ILE A 197 17.15 19.74 22.40
C ILE A 197 17.10 18.46 21.59
N CYS A 198 16.43 18.53 20.45
CA CYS A 198 16.44 17.49 19.44
C CYS A 198 16.67 18.08 18.05
N CYS A 199 17.15 17.25 17.13
CA CYS A 199 17.29 17.65 15.74
C CYS A 199 15.91 17.83 15.09
N ALA A 200 15.66 18.96 14.46
CA ALA A 200 14.39 19.26 13.80
C ALA A 200 14.04 18.29 12.66
N TYR A 201 15.07 17.64 12.07
CA TYR A 201 14.89 16.73 10.94
C TYR A 201 14.70 15.26 11.35
N CYS A 202 15.50 14.76 12.31
CA CYS A 202 15.48 13.33 12.67
C CYS A 202 14.96 13.05 14.09
N GLY A 203 14.70 14.09 14.89
CA GLY A 203 14.25 13.97 16.28
C GLY A 203 15.27 13.39 17.25
N ARG A 204 16.53 13.20 16.84
CA ARG A 204 17.59 12.71 17.73
C ARG A 204 17.89 13.74 18.80
N LEU A 205 17.78 13.33 20.06
CA LEU A 205 18.21 14.11 21.23
C LEU A 205 19.73 14.34 21.20
N ALA A 206 20.15 15.52 21.64
CA ALA A 206 21.56 15.85 21.78
C ALA A 206 21.82 16.70 23.04
N PRO A 207 23.00 16.56 23.66
CA PRO A 207 23.44 17.48 24.70
C PRO A 207 23.75 18.85 24.09
N GLN A 208 23.60 19.92 24.87
CA GLN A 208 24.03 21.26 24.46
C GLN A 208 25.45 21.57 24.92
N PRO A 209 26.26 22.28 24.12
CA PRO A 209 26.04 22.64 22.71
C PRO A 209 26.33 21.46 21.76
N ALA A 210 25.55 21.31 20.68
CA ALA A 210 25.78 20.30 19.65
C ALA A 210 26.04 20.96 18.28
N PRO A 211 27.25 20.84 17.71
CA PRO A 211 27.56 21.48 16.43
C PRO A 211 26.89 20.80 15.23
N ARG A 212 26.67 19.48 15.28
CA ARG A 212 26.00 18.72 14.20
C ARG A 212 25.27 17.51 14.78
N CYS A 213 24.18 17.10 14.14
CA CYS A 213 23.45 15.90 14.55
C CYS A 213 24.25 14.63 14.23
N SER A 214 24.44 13.77 15.23
CA SER A 214 25.16 12.49 15.09
C SER A 214 24.43 11.47 14.21
N ALA A 215 23.12 11.61 14.01
CA ALA A 215 22.30 10.68 13.23
C ALA A 215 22.11 11.11 11.77
N CYS A 216 21.83 12.39 11.51
CA CYS A 216 21.51 12.87 10.16
C CYS A 216 22.54 13.86 9.57
N GLY A 217 23.48 14.36 10.38
CA GLY A 217 24.49 15.33 9.95
C GLY A 217 24.01 16.77 9.77
N ARG A 218 22.74 17.09 10.06
CA ARG A 218 22.19 18.46 9.97
C ARG A 218 22.50 19.32 11.20
N TYR A 219 22.20 20.61 11.07
CA TYR A 219 22.52 21.67 12.03
C TYR A 219 21.29 22.29 12.71
N ASP A 220 20.09 21.85 12.31
CA ASP A 220 18.83 22.43 12.79
C ASP A 220 18.42 21.80 14.13
N TRP A 221 18.38 22.63 15.18
CA TRP A 221 18.05 22.23 16.55
C TRP A 221 16.80 22.96 17.05
N VAL A 222 15.92 22.20 17.70
CA VAL A 222 14.69 22.70 18.33
C VAL A 222 14.60 22.19 19.76
N GLU A 223 13.78 22.84 20.58
CA GLU A 223 13.43 22.34 21.91
C GLU A 223 12.79 20.95 21.79
N ALA A 224 13.29 19.98 22.57
CA ALA A 224 12.67 18.68 22.68
C ALA A 224 11.48 18.82 23.63
N GLU A 225 10.28 18.78 23.09
CA GLU A 225 9.05 18.98 23.85
C GLU A 225 8.72 17.73 24.67
N ALA A 226 8.10 17.95 25.83
CA ALA A 226 7.70 16.88 26.71
C ALA A 226 6.68 15.96 26.03
N SER A 227 6.82 14.64 26.21
CA SER A 227 5.85 13.68 25.73
C SER A 227 4.58 13.74 26.61
N PRO A 228 3.36 13.84 26.05
CA PRO A 228 2.14 14.03 26.83
C PRO A 228 1.79 12.87 27.79
N GLY A 229 2.51 11.74 27.72
CA GLY A 229 2.33 10.56 28.58
C GLY A 229 3.48 10.31 29.57
N ALA A 230 4.38 11.27 29.77
CA ALA A 230 5.54 11.14 30.67
C ALA A 230 5.25 11.55 32.14
N GLY A 231 3.98 11.65 32.54
CA GLY A 231 3.53 12.01 33.89
C GLY A 231 2.76 10.90 34.59
#